data_AF-A0A353ZC52-F1
#
_entry.id   AF-A0A353ZC52-F1
#
_cell.length_a   1.000
_cell.length_b   1.000
_cell.length_c   1.000
_cell.angle_alpha   90.00
_cell.angle_beta   90.00
_cell.angle_gamma   90.00
#
_symmetry.space_group_name_H-M   'P 1'
#
loop_
_entity.id
_entity.type
_entity.pdbx_description
1 polymer ?
#
loop_
_entity_poly.entity_id
_entity_poly.type
_entity_poly.pdbx_seq_one_letter_code
_entity_poly.pdbx_strand_id
1 'polypeptide(L)'
;LKQLIRERILRDRTAKAMQTRSKAIVNAMFSEGQKLTRFVDIDKLNSGTPAERQKFEEESQLKTVPDAAKALQDLGTANGAEYGETGLLTPMDLSEHPVLGKTQEALAAEDLRGIPANIVTLAFRGQGLYSPVVVEAQADGENLAGDRYLVWKVRELPDHVPALLEEGVKEQVIKAWKRLQAIPKARERAEALAKQAAKADSLEQGLAEATVTGEKDADAVTVSESPDFSWYRQASVNAMIGRQPLEFGNPVVIDGAGENFMETVFNTLGDGETGVTPNDDASIIYVVRVNSRRPATREAFQSAPLFDTQIANFTIPSQYQEIANQGVRRMLIEQERQLQRRYKLKYRNPMTGDLVDLANANEEDAEE
;
A
#
# COMPACT_ATOMS: atom_id res chain seq x y z
N LEU A 1 -6.63 15.71 34.01
CA LEU A 1 -7.21 14.50 34.66
C LEU A 1 -8.74 14.42 34.54
N LYS A 2 -9.52 15.38 35.08
CA LYS A 2 -11.00 15.35 34.98
C LYS A 2 -11.54 15.29 33.54
N GLN A 3 -10.89 16.01 32.62
CA GLN A 3 -11.24 16.01 31.20
C GLN A 3 -10.99 14.64 30.54
N LEU A 4 -9.81 14.04 30.75
CA LEU A 4 -9.47 12.70 30.28
C LEU A 4 -10.45 11.62 30.79
N ILE A 5 -10.89 11.72 32.05
CA ILE A 5 -11.89 10.81 32.62
C ILE A 5 -13.24 10.98 31.93
N ARG A 6 -13.67 12.24 31.68
CA ARG A 6 -14.92 12.53 30.97
C ARG A 6 -14.90 12.01 29.54
N GLU A 7 -13.81 12.24 28.81
CA GLU A 7 -13.62 11.76 27.43
C GLU A 7 -13.65 10.23 27.37
N ARG A 8 -12.97 9.56 28.30
CA ARG A 8 -13.00 8.10 28.41
C ARG A 8 -14.41 7.57 28.68
N ILE A 9 -15.14 8.16 29.62
CA ILE A 9 -16.53 7.75 29.92
C ILE A 9 -17.45 7.96 28.72
N LEU A 10 -17.29 9.07 27.99
CA LEU A 10 -18.07 9.33 26.78
C LEU A 10 -17.74 8.31 25.69
N ARG A 11 -16.45 8.04 25.44
CA ARG A 11 -16.01 7.00 24.50
C ARG A 11 -16.59 5.64 24.84
N ASP A 12 -16.49 5.20 26.10
CA ASP A 12 -16.99 3.89 26.54
C ASP A 12 -18.51 3.77 26.38
N ARG A 13 -19.26 4.85 26.69
CA ARG A 13 -20.72 4.89 26.49
C ARG A 13 -21.10 4.85 25.02
N THR A 14 -20.42 5.63 24.19
CA THR A 14 -20.66 5.67 22.74
C THR A 14 -20.35 4.31 22.11
N ALA A 15 -19.20 3.70 22.44
CA ALA A 15 -18.81 2.38 21.94
C ALA A 15 -19.83 1.30 22.33
N LYS A 16 -20.33 1.31 23.58
CA LYS A 16 -21.33 0.35 24.04
C LYS A 16 -22.69 0.53 23.36
N ALA A 17 -23.12 1.78 23.14
CA ALA A 17 -24.35 2.08 22.41
C ALA A 17 -24.25 1.64 20.95
N MET A 18 -23.13 1.95 20.30
CA MET A 18 -22.82 1.50 18.94
C MET A 18 -22.81 -0.02 18.84
N GLN A 19 -22.13 -0.73 19.74
CA GLN A 19 -22.09 -2.20 19.76
C GLN A 19 -23.50 -2.81 19.89
N THR A 20 -24.35 -2.24 20.74
CA THR A 20 -25.73 -2.71 20.93
C THR A 20 -26.55 -2.55 19.65
N ARG A 21 -26.44 -1.39 18.98
CA ARG A 21 -27.11 -1.12 17.71
C ARG A 21 -26.59 -2.00 16.58
N SER A 22 -25.26 -2.12 16.45
CA SER A 22 -24.61 -3.00 15.47
C SER A 22 -25.07 -4.45 15.65
N LYS A 23 -25.15 -4.97 16.88
CA LYS A 23 -25.58 -6.34 17.13
C LYS A 23 -27.00 -6.63 16.63
N ALA A 24 -27.93 -5.69 16.81
CA ALA A 24 -29.29 -5.85 16.31
C ALA A 24 -29.33 -5.91 14.76
N ILE A 25 -28.60 -5.01 14.10
CA ILE A 25 -28.51 -4.98 12.64
C ILE A 25 -27.80 -6.23 12.11
N VAL A 26 -26.69 -6.66 12.73
CA VAL A 26 -25.95 -7.88 12.35
C VAL A 26 -26.84 -9.13 12.43
N ASN A 27 -27.66 -9.26 13.47
CA ASN A 27 -28.59 -10.38 13.58
C ASN A 27 -29.65 -10.36 12.47
N ALA A 28 -30.16 -9.18 12.13
CA ALA A 28 -31.12 -9.00 11.06
C ALA A 28 -30.48 -9.28 9.69
N MET A 29 -29.27 -8.77 9.45
CA MET A 29 -28.42 -9.12 8.31
C MET A 29 -28.29 -10.64 8.23
N PHE A 30 -27.75 -11.31 9.24
CA PHE A 30 -27.60 -12.77 9.24
C PHE A 30 -28.88 -13.51 8.84
N SER A 31 -30.04 -13.10 9.36
CA SER A 31 -31.33 -13.68 8.98
C SER A 31 -31.70 -13.43 7.51
N GLU A 32 -31.45 -12.25 6.95
CA GLU A 32 -31.69 -11.93 5.54
C GLU A 32 -30.69 -12.66 4.63
N GLY A 33 -29.41 -12.71 5.01
CA GLY A 33 -28.37 -13.44 4.29
C GLY A 33 -28.67 -14.93 4.15
N GLN A 34 -29.23 -15.55 5.20
CA GLN A 34 -29.72 -16.94 5.11
C GLN A 34 -30.85 -17.14 4.10
N LYS A 35 -31.66 -16.12 3.80
CA LYS A 35 -32.70 -16.24 2.77
C LYS A 35 -32.08 -16.22 1.38
N LEU A 36 -31.05 -15.39 1.18
CA LEU A 36 -30.34 -15.24 -0.10
C LEU A 36 -29.53 -16.49 -0.47
N THR A 37 -29.00 -17.22 0.52
CA THR A 37 -28.24 -18.45 0.28
C THR A 37 -29.09 -19.71 0.05
N ARG A 38 -30.41 -19.66 0.32
CA ARG A 38 -31.32 -20.81 0.18
C ARG A 38 -31.65 -21.19 -1.27
N PHE A 39 -31.24 -20.38 -2.25
CA PHE A 39 -31.60 -20.55 -3.66
C PHE A 39 -30.47 -21.15 -4.52
N VAL A 40 -29.39 -21.60 -3.90
CA VAL A 40 -28.28 -22.22 -4.60
C VAL A 40 -28.63 -23.68 -4.92
N ASP A 41 -28.83 -24.00 -6.19
CA ASP A 41 -29.13 -25.36 -6.69
C ASP A 41 -27.89 -26.26 -6.53
N ILE A 42 -27.82 -26.96 -5.39
CA ILE A 42 -26.69 -27.80 -4.99
C ILE A 42 -26.42 -28.91 -6.03
N ASP A 43 -27.46 -29.40 -6.70
CA ASP A 43 -27.31 -30.47 -7.68
C ASP A 43 -26.58 -29.97 -8.92
N LYS A 44 -26.91 -28.77 -9.41
CA LYS A 44 -26.15 -28.12 -10.51
C LYS A 44 -24.72 -27.79 -10.15
N LEU A 45 -24.49 -27.44 -8.89
CA LEU A 45 -23.15 -27.19 -8.35
C LEU A 45 -22.31 -28.46 -8.19
N ASN A 46 -22.92 -29.64 -8.12
CA ASN A 46 -22.19 -30.90 -7.97
C ASN A 46 -22.04 -31.65 -9.30
N SER A 47 -22.87 -31.38 -10.30
CA SER A 47 -22.89 -32.13 -11.56
C SER A 47 -22.10 -31.50 -12.72
N GLY A 48 -21.64 -30.24 -12.59
CA GLY A 48 -20.96 -29.51 -13.65
C GLY A 48 -19.43 -29.62 -13.65
N THR A 49 -18.81 -29.34 -14.80
CA THR A 49 -17.35 -29.09 -14.87
C THR A 49 -16.97 -27.86 -14.03
N PRO A 50 -15.69 -27.69 -13.62
CA PRO A 50 -15.27 -26.52 -12.84
C PRO A 50 -15.68 -25.18 -13.46
N ALA A 51 -15.58 -25.04 -14.79
CA ALA A 51 -15.95 -23.81 -15.50
C ALA A 51 -17.48 -23.57 -15.52
N GLU A 52 -18.28 -24.63 -15.67
CA GLU A 52 -19.75 -24.53 -15.62
C GLU A 52 -20.24 -24.18 -14.21
N ARG A 53 -19.59 -24.72 -13.18
CA ARG A 53 -19.88 -24.41 -11.77
C ARG A 53 -19.57 -22.96 -11.46
N GLN A 54 -18.41 -22.48 -11.85
CA GLN A 54 -18.02 -21.09 -11.69
C GLN A 54 -19.01 -20.14 -12.39
N LYS A 55 -19.34 -20.40 -13.66
CA LYS A 55 -20.30 -19.57 -14.40
C LYS A 55 -21.69 -19.58 -13.74
N PHE A 56 -22.14 -20.73 -13.25
CA PHE A 56 -23.41 -20.85 -12.54
C PHE A 56 -23.41 -20.08 -11.21
N GLU A 57 -22.31 -20.14 -10.45
CA GLU A 57 -22.12 -19.37 -9.22
C GLU A 57 -22.15 -17.87 -9.53
N GLU A 58 -21.40 -17.39 -10.52
CA GLU A 58 -21.36 -16.00 -10.94
C GLU A 58 -22.75 -15.48 -11.34
N GLU A 59 -23.48 -16.23 -12.17
CA GLU A 59 -24.84 -15.89 -12.58
C GLU A 59 -25.83 -15.89 -11.41
N SER A 60 -25.66 -16.80 -10.46
CA SER A 60 -26.52 -16.89 -9.27
C SER A 60 -26.27 -15.72 -8.34
N GLN A 61 -25.01 -15.38 -8.08
CA GLN A 61 -24.62 -14.21 -7.30
C GLN A 61 -25.13 -12.91 -7.94
N LEU A 62 -25.01 -12.76 -9.25
CA LEU A 62 -25.46 -11.55 -9.95
C LEU A 62 -26.98 -11.34 -9.81
N LYS A 63 -27.76 -12.43 -9.78
CA LYS A 63 -29.23 -12.36 -9.58
C LYS A 63 -29.62 -11.95 -8.17
N THR A 64 -28.83 -12.29 -7.17
CA THR A 64 -29.11 -11.99 -5.75
C THR A 64 -28.60 -10.63 -5.30
N VAL A 65 -27.69 -9.99 -6.04
CA VAL A 65 -27.17 -8.64 -5.72
C VAL A 65 -28.29 -7.60 -5.52
N PRO A 66 -29.30 -7.45 -6.41
CA PRO A 66 -30.38 -6.48 -6.21
C PRO A 66 -31.21 -6.72 -4.94
N ASP A 67 -31.48 -7.99 -4.62
CA ASP A 67 -32.21 -8.37 -3.41
C ASP A 67 -31.39 -8.10 -2.15
N ALA A 68 -30.08 -8.35 -2.20
CA ALA A 68 -29.15 -8.04 -1.11
C ALA A 68 -29.03 -6.53 -0.88
N ALA A 69 -28.91 -5.74 -1.95
CA ALA A 69 -28.87 -4.28 -1.90
C ALA A 69 -30.15 -3.72 -1.26
N LYS A 70 -31.32 -4.20 -1.70
CA LYS A 70 -32.61 -3.81 -1.13
C LYS A 70 -32.71 -4.18 0.36
N ALA A 71 -32.32 -5.40 0.73
CA ALA A 71 -32.34 -5.84 2.14
C ALA A 71 -31.46 -4.95 3.02
N LEU A 72 -30.25 -4.58 2.57
CA LEU A 72 -29.37 -3.67 3.29
C LEU A 72 -29.93 -2.25 3.37
N GLN A 73 -30.55 -1.75 2.31
CA GLN A 73 -31.18 -0.42 2.29
C GLN A 73 -32.37 -0.34 3.26
N ASP A 74 -33.21 -1.38 3.29
CA ASP A 74 -34.33 -1.50 4.23
C ASP A 74 -33.84 -1.58 5.68
N LEU A 75 -32.80 -2.39 5.94
CA LEU A 75 -32.17 -2.50 7.26
C LEU A 75 -31.51 -1.19 7.69
N GLY A 76 -30.81 -0.51 6.78
CA GLY A 76 -30.19 0.79 7.01
C GLY A 76 -31.23 1.84 7.38
N THR A 77 -32.29 1.95 6.59
CA THR A 77 -33.40 2.90 6.83
C THR A 77 -34.10 2.63 8.17
N ALA A 78 -34.45 1.38 8.46
CA ALA A 78 -35.11 1.01 9.70
C ALA A 78 -34.25 1.28 10.95
N ASN A 79 -32.93 1.24 10.79
CA ASN A 79 -31.98 1.44 11.88
C ASN A 79 -31.23 2.76 11.80
N GLY A 80 -31.63 3.71 10.95
CA GLY A 80 -30.98 5.02 10.78
C GLY A 80 -29.48 4.96 10.45
N ALA A 81 -29.09 4.03 9.59
CA ALA A 81 -27.75 3.88 9.04
C ALA A 81 -27.77 4.19 7.52
N GLU A 82 -26.66 4.70 7.00
CA GLU A 82 -26.50 5.00 5.59
C GLU A 82 -26.12 3.75 4.80
N TYR A 83 -26.69 3.61 3.61
CA TYR A 83 -26.39 2.53 2.68
C TYR A 83 -25.33 2.99 1.66
N GLY A 84 -24.38 2.11 1.36
CA GLY A 84 -23.38 2.31 0.32
C GLY A 84 -22.99 0.99 -0.35
N GLU A 85 -22.53 1.09 -1.59
CA GLU A 85 -22.05 -0.03 -2.41
C GLU A 85 -20.70 0.32 -3.03
N THR A 86 -19.78 -0.65 -3.06
CA THR A 86 -18.42 -0.47 -3.58
C THR A 86 -18.26 -0.87 -5.04
N GLY A 87 -19.18 -1.68 -5.58
CA GLY A 87 -18.93 -2.46 -6.79
C GLY A 87 -17.87 -3.55 -6.56
N LEU A 88 -17.34 -4.09 -7.66
CA LEU A 88 -16.22 -5.03 -7.63
C LEU A 88 -14.92 -4.27 -7.35
N LEU A 89 -14.18 -4.72 -6.34
CA LEU A 89 -12.88 -4.16 -5.99
C LEU A 89 -11.85 -5.29 -5.96
N THR A 90 -10.62 -4.99 -6.37
CA THR A 90 -9.47 -5.86 -6.11
C THR A 90 -8.99 -5.69 -4.65
N PRO A 91 -8.13 -6.58 -4.13
CA PRO A 91 -7.51 -6.39 -2.82
C PRO A 91 -6.78 -5.05 -2.70
N MET A 92 -6.14 -4.58 -3.78
CA MET A 92 -5.44 -3.30 -3.80
C MET A 92 -6.43 -2.13 -3.76
N ASP A 93 -7.45 -2.13 -4.62
CA ASP A 93 -8.44 -1.05 -4.66
C ASP A 93 -9.22 -0.94 -3.34
N LEU A 94 -9.50 -2.08 -2.68
CA LEU A 94 -10.15 -2.09 -1.37
C LEU A 94 -9.23 -1.50 -0.30
N SER A 95 -7.92 -1.73 -0.36
CA SER A 95 -6.95 -1.16 0.58
C SER A 95 -6.82 0.36 0.44
N GLU A 96 -6.99 0.87 -0.78
CA GLU A 96 -6.96 2.30 -1.09
C GLU A 96 -8.34 2.97 -0.97
N HIS A 97 -9.42 2.19 -0.76
CA HIS A 97 -10.77 2.72 -0.69
C HIS A 97 -10.90 3.79 0.41
N PRO A 98 -11.40 5.00 0.11
CA PRO A 98 -11.33 6.13 1.02
C PRO A 98 -12.06 5.92 2.34
N VAL A 99 -13.13 5.12 2.32
CA VAL A 99 -13.98 4.84 3.48
C VAL A 99 -13.57 3.56 4.22
N LEU A 100 -13.21 2.52 3.46
CA LEU A 100 -13.11 1.15 4.00
C LEU A 100 -11.66 0.70 4.17
N GLY A 101 -10.73 1.18 3.36
CA GLY A 101 -9.38 0.60 3.27
C GLY A 101 -8.58 0.61 4.56
N LYS A 102 -8.90 1.55 5.47
CA LYS A 102 -8.26 1.69 6.79
C LYS A 102 -9.07 1.07 7.95
N THR A 103 -10.17 0.40 7.66
CA THR A 103 -11.03 -0.21 8.68
C THR A 103 -10.50 -1.56 9.14
N GLN A 104 -10.78 -1.89 10.40
CA GLN A 104 -10.37 -3.14 11.05
C GLN A 104 -11.58 -3.81 11.70
N GLU A 105 -11.49 -5.12 11.91
CA GLU A 105 -12.53 -5.88 12.62
C GLU A 105 -12.86 -5.25 13.97
N ALA A 106 -14.16 -4.99 14.20
CA ALA A 106 -14.62 -4.45 15.47
C ALA A 106 -14.63 -5.55 16.55
N LEU A 107 -13.52 -5.69 17.27
CA LEU A 107 -13.39 -6.66 18.36
C LEU A 107 -14.27 -6.28 19.55
N ALA A 108 -14.82 -7.29 20.23
CA ALA A 108 -15.43 -7.07 21.53
C ALA A 108 -14.34 -6.68 22.55
N ALA A 109 -14.66 -5.79 23.50
CA ALA A 109 -13.72 -5.34 24.54
C ALA A 109 -13.16 -6.48 25.43
N GLU A 110 -13.77 -7.67 25.37
CA GLU A 110 -13.36 -8.87 26.09
C GLU A 110 -12.30 -9.69 25.31
N ASP A 111 -12.12 -9.44 24.02
CA ASP A 111 -11.19 -10.16 23.13
C ASP A 111 -9.87 -9.42 22.94
N LEU A 112 -9.20 -9.13 24.07
CA LEU A 112 -7.94 -8.37 24.14
C LEU A 112 -6.72 -9.13 23.58
N ARG A 113 -6.90 -10.35 23.05
CA ARG A 113 -5.83 -11.19 22.49
C ARG A 113 -5.93 -11.37 20.98
N GLY A 114 -7.05 -10.99 20.35
CA GLY A 114 -7.20 -11.01 18.91
C GLY A 114 -6.39 -9.88 18.25
N ILE A 115 -5.61 -10.21 17.23
CA ILE A 115 -5.10 -9.20 16.30
C ILE A 115 -6.27 -8.92 15.34
N PRO A 116 -6.88 -7.71 15.35
CA PRO A 116 -8.01 -7.42 14.49
C PRO A 116 -7.58 -7.54 13.03
N ALA A 117 -8.36 -8.28 12.23
CA ALA A 117 -8.11 -8.39 10.80
C ALA A 117 -8.49 -7.09 10.09
N ASN A 118 -7.72 -6.68 9.09
CA ASN A 118 -8.11 -5.56 8.22
C ASN A 118 -9.23 -5.98 7.25
N ILE A 119 -9.97 -5.02 6.69
CA ILE A 119 -11.08 -5.31 5.77
C ILE A 119 -10.66 -6.15 4.56
N VAL A 120 -9.42 -5.98 4.07
CA VAL A 120 -8.89 -6.74 2.93
C VAL A 120 -8.78 -8.23 3.29
N THR A 121 -8.26 -8.55 4.46
CA THR A 121 -8.15 -9.92 4.96
C THR A 121 -9.53 -10.53 5.17
N LEU A 122 -10.47 -9.76 5.74
CA LEU A 122 -11.84 -10.22 5.95
C LEU A 122 -12.53 -10.53 4.62
N ALA A 123 -12.50 -9.60 3.66
CA ALA A 123 -13.19 -9.75 2.39
C ALA A 123 -12.65 -10.89 1.50
N PHE A 124 -11.32 -11.10 1.48
CA PHE A 124 -10.66 -12.02 0.53
C PHE A 124 -10.14 -13.33 1.14
N ARG A 125 -10.01 -13.45 2.46
CA ARG A 125 -9.49 -14.68 3.11
C ARG A 125 -10.44 -15.30 4.12
N GLY A 126 -11.35 -14.51 4.71
CA GLY A 126 -12.13 -14.95 5.87
C GLY A 126 -13.64 -15.05 5.66
N GLN A 127 -14.21 -14.27 4.74
CA GLN A 127 -15.66 -14.04 4.73
C GLN A 127 -16.35 -14.73 3.55
N GLY A 128 -17.39 -15.52 3.85
CA GLY A 128 -18.30 -16.04 2.84
C GLY A 128 -19.33 -15.00 2.39
N LEU A 129 -19.96 -15.23 1.24
CA LEU A 129 -21.05 -14.37 0.76
C LEU A 129 -22.18 -14.24 1.79
N TYR A 130 -22.76 -13.05 1.88
CA TYR A 130 -23.88 -12.69 2.78
C TYR A 130 -23.63 -12.94 4.27
N SER A 131 -22.38 -13.19 4.67
CA SER A 131 -21.99 -13.23 6.08
C SER A 131 -21.77 -11.80 6.57
N PRO A 132 -22.45 -11.34 7.65
CA PRO A 132 -22.25 -9.99 8.16
C PRO A 132 -20.87 -9.86 8.82
N VAL A 133 -20.18 -8.76 8.53
CA VAL A 133 -18.94 -8.37 9.20
C VAL A 133 -19.10 -6.95 9.73
N VAL A 134 -18.54 -6.69 10.91
CA VAL A 134 -18.50 -5.34 11.48
C VAL A 134 -17.06 -4.88 11.49
N VAL A 135 -16.82 -3.75 10.84
CA VAL A 135 -15.52 -3.09 10.86
C VAL A 135 -15.64 -1.69 11.42
N GLU A 136 -14.57 -1.20 12.02
CA GLU A 136 -14.48 0.15 12.57
C GLU A 136 -13.30 0.90 11.96
N ALA A 137 -13.54 2.17 11.64
CA ALA A 137 -12.49 3.11 11.31
C ALA A 137 -11.77 3.57 12.58
N GLN A 138 -10.50 3.91 12.44
CA GLN A 138 -9.73 4.46 13.55
C GLN A 138 -10.35 5.79 14.00
N ALA A 139 -10.53 5.96 15.32
CA ALA A 139 -10.98 7.21 15.89
C ALA A 139 -10.02 8.36 15.53
N ASP A 140 -10.56 9.45 15.01
CA ASP A 140 -9.85 10.70 14.78
C ASP A 140 -10.30 11.76 15.81
N GLY A 141 -9.63 12.91 15.84
CA GLY A 141 -9.86 13.95 16.84
C GLY A 141 -11.31 14.48 16.90
N GLU A 142 -12.10 14.26 15.85
CA GLU A 142 -13.51 14.67 15.75
C GLU A 142 -14.46 13.50 16.07
N ASN A 143 -14.12 12.29 15.66
CA ASN A 143 -14.85 11.06 15.96
C ASN A 143 -14.15 10.23 17.03
N LEU A 144 -14.45 10.55 18.29
CA LEU A 144 -13.84 9.92 19.47
C LEU A 144 -14.03 8.39 19.57
N ALA A 145 -14.96 7.80 18.81
CA ALA A 145 -15.28 6.37 18.82
C ALA A 145 -14.96 5.65 17.49
N GLY A 146 -14.71 6.39 16.41
CA GLY A 146 -14.58 5.83 15.05
C GLY A 146 -15.92 5.44 14.43
N ASP A 147 -16.02 5.54 13.10
CA ASP A 147 -17.21 5.11 12.36
C ASP A 147 -17.26 3.59 12.27
N ARG A 148 -18.47 3.04 12.41
CA ARG A 148 -18.70 1.60 12.29
C ARG A 148 -19.47 1.28 11.02
N TYR A 149 -18.93 0.35 10.26
CA TYR A 149 -19.50 -0.15 9.03
C TYR A 149 -19.94 -1.60 9.22
N LEU A 150 -21.14 -1.91 8.74
CA LEU A 150 -21.66 -3.26 8.68
C LEU A 150 -21.63 -3.69 7.22
N VAL A 151 -20.81 -4.68 6.91
CA VAL A 151 -20.43 -5.01 5.54
C VAL A 151 -20.95 -6.40 5.17
N TRP A 152 -21.41 -6.51 3.93
CA TRP A 152 -21.71 -7.78 3.27
C TRP A 152 -20.93 -7.91 1.98
N LYS A 153 -20.23 -9.03 1.84
CA LYS A 153 -19.77 -9.48 0.53
C LYS A 153 -20.97 -10.08 -0.21
N VAL A 154 -21.37 -9.44 -1.31
CA VAL A 154 -22.56 -9.85 -2.09
C VAL A 154 -22.21 -10.55 -3.40
N ARG A 155 -20.96 -10.38 -3.87
CA ARG A 155 -20.42 -10.96 -5.08
C ARG A 155 -18.92 -11.20 -4.92
N GLU A 156 -18.43 -12.29 -5.49
CA GLU A 156 -17.03 -12.67 -5.57
C GLU A 156 -16.76 -13.25 -6.95
N LEU A 157 -15.75 -12.71 -7.63
CA LEU A 157 -15.26 -13.23 -8.89
C LEU A 157 -13.87 -13.82 -8.64
N PRO A 158 -13.57 -15.01 -9.18
CA PRO A 158 -12.21 -15.52 -9.12
C PRO A 158 -11.29 -14.64 -9.97
N ASP A 159 -10.00 -14.73 -9.64
CA ASP A 159 -8.95 -14.05 -10.39
C ASP A 159 -9.04 -14.46 -11.86
N HIS A 160 -9.29 -13.47 -12.72
CA HIS A 160 -9.32 -13.65 -14.16
C HIS A 160 -8.63 -12.47 -14.83
N VAL A 161 -8.23 -12.68 -16.09
CA VAL A 161 -7.75 -11.59 -16.94
C VAL A 161 -8.97 -10.89 -17.51
N PRO A 162 -9.20 -9.61 -17.17
CA PRO A 162 -10.36 -8.89 -17.68
C PRO A 162 -10.28 -8.76 -19.20
N ALA A 163 -11.37 -9.05 -19.90
CA ALA A 163 -11.48 -8.75 -21.31
C ALA A 163 -11.62 -7.23 -21.54
N LEU A 164 -11.07 -6.73 -22.64
CA LEU A 164 -11.09 -5.28 -22.95
C LEU A 164 -12.50 -4.67 -23.00
N LEU A 165 -13.52 -5.48 -23.27
CA LEU A 165 -14.93 -5.06 -23.37
C LEU A 165 -15.68 -5.13 -22.04
N GLU A 166 -15.04 -5.60 -20.97
CA GLU A 166 -15.63 -5.52 -19.64
C GLU A 166 -15.75 -4.06 -19.18
N GLU A 167 -16.76 -3.80 -18.36
CA GLU A 167 -17.11 -2.46 -17.91
C GLU A 167 -15.94 -1.80 -17.15
N GLY A 168 -15.54 -0.60 -17.56
CA GLY A 168 -14.45 0.16 -16.94
C GLY A 168 -13.03 -0.22 -17.39
N VAL A 169 -12.82 -1.42 -17.94
CA VAL A 169 -11.49 -1.90 -18.34
C VAL A 169 -10.95 -1.10 -19.53
N LYS A 170 -11.80 -0.82 -20.52
CA LYS A 170 -11.41 -0.02 -21.69
C LYS A 170 -10.95 1.37 -21.29
N GLU A 171 -11.68 2.02 -20.39
CA GLU A 171 -11.37 3.36 -19.89
C GLU A 171 -10.03 3.38 -19.16
N GLN A 172 -9.76 2.35 -18.33
CA GLN A 172 -8.48 2.18 -17.64
C GLN A 172 -7.32 2.00 -18.65
N VAL A 173 -7.49 1.13 -19.65
CA VAL A 173 -6.48 0.90 -20.69
C VAL A 173 -6.23 2.16 -21.50
N ILE A 174 -7.27 2.89 -21.89
CA ILE A 174 -7.12 4.16 -22.60
C ILE A 174 -6.39 5.20 -21.74
N LYS A 175 -6.70 5.29 -20.44
CA LYS A 175 -6.02 6.21 -19.51
C LYS A 175 -4.54 5.85 -19.38
N ALA A 176 -4.22 4.58 -19.17
CA ALA A 176 -2.84 4.09 -19.09
C ALA A 176 -2.08 4.33 -20.41
N TRP A 177 -2.70 4.04 -21.55
CA TRP A 177 -2.12 4.27 -22.87
C TRP A 177 -1.84 5.75 -23.11
N LYS A 178 -2.80 6.64 -22.82
CA LYS A 178 -2.61 8.09 -22.92
C LYS A 178 -1.45 8.57 -22.05
N ARG A 179 -1.32 8.05 -20.82
CA ARG A 179 -0.21 8.36 -19.92
C ARG A 179 1.13 7.93 -20.52
N LEU A 180 1.23 6.71 -21.04
CA LEU A 180 2.46 6.21 -21.69
C LEU A 180 2.85 7.06 -22.90
N GLN A 181 1.88 7.49 -23.71
CA GLN A 181 2.12 8.38 -24.86
C GLN A 181 2.49 9.82 -24.45
N ALA A 182 2.09 10.26 -23.24
CA ALA A 182 2.39 11.59 -22.74
C ALA A 182 3.83 11.71 -22.20
N ILE A 183 4.40 10.65 -21.62
CA ILE A 183 5.76 10.63 -21.07
C ILE A 183 6.83 11.20 -22.01
N PRO A 184 6.97 10.75 -23.28
CA PRO A 184 7.99 11.30 -24.17
C PRO A 184 7.81 12.79 -24.46
N LYS A 185 6.56 13.26 -24.59
CA LYS A 185 6.25 14.69 -24.82
C LYS A 185 6.58 15.54 -23.60
N ALA A 186 6.23 15.05 -22.41
CA ALA A 186 6.56 15.70 -21.14
C ALA A 186 8.07 15.80 -20.95
N ARG A 187 8.81 14.73 -21.30
CA ARG A 187 10.27 14.70 -21.24
C ARG A 187 10.90 15.70 -22.20
N GLU A 188 10.47 15.75 -23.46
CA GLU A 188 10.97 16.72 -24.44
C GLU A 188 10.75 18.16 -23.96
N ARG A 189 9.57 18.44 -23.39
CA ARG A 189 9.26 19.75 -22.82
C ARG A 189 10.16 20.07 -21.61
N ALA A 190 10.34 19.13 -20.70
CA ALA A 190 11.21 19.30 -19.54
C ALA A 190 12.67 19.52 -19.96
N GLU A 191 13.16 18.84 -21.00
CA GLU A 191 14.50 19.03 -21.54
C GLU A 191 14.68 20.42 -22.17
N ALA A 192 13.63 20.96 -22.83
CA ALA A 192 13.64 22.33 -23.31
C ALA A 192 13.69 23.35 -22.15
N LEU A 193 12.93 23.11 -21.08
CA LEU A 193 12.94 23.93 -19.86
C LEU A 193 14.29 23.88 -19.15
N ALA A 194 14.91 22.69 -19.00
CA ALA A 194 16.23 22.54 -18.42
C ALA A 194 17.30 23.32 -19.20
N LYS A 195 17.26 23.28 -20.54
CA LYS A 195 18.17 24.07 -21.40
C LYS A 195 17.95 25.58 -21.28
N GLN A 196 16.71 26.02 -21.05
CA GLN A 196 16.40 27.42 -20.79
C GLN A 196 16.94 27.85 -19.42
N ALA A 197 16.68 27.05 -18.38
CA ALA A 197 17.07 27.35 -17.01
C ALA A 197 18.59 27.28 -16.79
N ALA A 198 19.30 26.41 -17.52
CA ALA A 198 20.76 26.31 -17.48
C ALA A 198 21.49 27.59 -17.93
N LYS A 199 20.80 28.52 -18.60
CA LYS A 199 21.37 29.83 -19.01
C LYS A 199 21.24 30.91 -17.95
N ALA A 200 20.53 30.64 -16.86
CA ALA A 200 20.31 31.58 -15.76
C ALA A 200 21.05 31.14 -14.50
N ASP A 201 21.19 32.05 -13.54
CA ASP A 201 21.87 31.76 -12.27
C ASP A 201 21.03 30.89 -11.32
N SER A 202 19.71 30.82 -11.53
CA SER A 202 18.77 30.02 -10.74
C SER A 202 17.61 29.49 -11.59
N LEU A 203 16.92 28.44 -11.13
CA LEU A 203 15.74 27.91 -11.81
C LEU A 203 14.61 28.94 -11.83
N GLU A 204 14.43 29.66 -10.73
CA GLU A 204 13.42 30.70 -10.55
C GLU A 204 13.55 31.79 -11.61
N GLN A 205 14.77 32.28 -11.84
CA GLN A 205 15.03 33.29 -12.86
C GLN A 205 14.88 32.73 -14.28
N GLY A 206 15.37 31.51 -14.51
CA GLY A 206 15.33 30.88 -15.84
C GLY A 206 13.93 30.49 -16.30
N LEU A 207 13.01 30.23 -15.35
CA LEU A 207 11.67 29.69 -15.61
C LEU A 207 10.53 30.65 -15.19
N ALA A 208 10.82 31.89 -14.78
CA ALA A 208 9.84 32.86 -14.28
C ALA A 208 8.62 33.09 -15.21
N GLU A 209 8.82 33.01 -16.53
CA GLU A 209 7.77 33.21 -17.54
C GLU A 209 7.43 31.91 -18.29
N ALA A 210 7.96 30.77 -17.85
CA ALA A 210 7.72 29.49 -18.51
C ALA A 210 6.43 28.85 -18.01
N THR A 211 5.67 28.26 -18.94
CA THR A 211 4.49 27.44 -18.61
C THR A 211 4.80 25.95 -18.76
N VAL A 212 4.06 25.11 -18.04
CA VAL A 212 4.29 23.66 -17.99
C VAL A 212 4.21 23.03 -19.39
N THR A 213 3.22 23.41 -20.20
CA THR A 213 3.03 22.86 -21.57
C THR A 213 3.68 23.71 -22.65
N GLY A 214 4.07 24.96 -22.36
CA GLY A 214 4.55 25.94 -23.35
C GLY A 214 3.44 26.75 -24.02
N GLU A 215 2.17 26.49 -23.70
CA GLU A 215 1.04 27.31 -24.15
C GLU A 215 0.87 28.54 -23.26
N LYS A 216 0.33 29.64 -23.81
CA LYS A 216 0.20 30.93 -23.10
C LYS A 216 -0.84 30.91 -21.98
N ASP A 217 -1.86 30.06 -22.10
CA ASP A 217 -2.95 29.94 -21.13
C ASP A 217 -2.75 28.76 -20.17
N ALA A 218 -1.59 28.09 -20.24
CA ALA A 218 -1.27 26.97 -19.37
C ALA A 218 -0.67 27.42 -18.04
N ASP A 219 -0.72 26.53 -17.06
CA ASP A 219 -0.18 26.77 -15.72
C ASP A 219 1.31 27.15 -15.77
N ALA A 220 1.69 28.13 -14.94
CA ALA A 220 3.07 28.54 -14.76
C ALA A 220 3.89 27.42 -14.12
N VAL A 221 5.18 27.35 -14.43
CA VAL A 221 6.09 26.38 -13.79
C VAL A 221 6.35 26.80 -12.35
N THR A 222 6.03 25.92 -11.40
CA THR A 222 6.36 26.10 -9.99
C THR A 222 7.80 25.69 -9.72
N VAL A 223 8.57 26.57 -9.09
CA VAL A 223 9.94 26.30 -8.65
C VAL A 223 9.98 26.32 -7.12
N SER A 224 10.60 25.30 -6.54
CA SER A 224 10.68 25.11 -5.10
C SER A 224 12.06 24.57 -4.73
N GLU A 225 12.65 25.12 -3.67
CA GLU A 225 13.93 24.67 -3.13
C GLU A 225 13.73 23.55 -2.11
N SER A 226 14.50 22.46 -2.23
CA SER A 226 14.48 21.36 -1.28
C SER A 226 15.41 21.63 -0.08
N PRO A 227 15.09 21.17 1.13
CA PRO A 227 16.07 21.10 2.21
C PRO A 227 17.17 20.09 1.89
N ASP A 228 18.28 20.14 2.61
CA ASP A 228 19.37 19.15 2.53
C ASP A 228 18.80 17.72 2.70
N PHE A 229 19.14 16.82 1.78
CA PHE A 229 18.73 15.42 1.84
C PHE A 229 19.85 14.47 1.39
N SER A 230 19.77 13.22 1.82
CA SER A 230 20.66 12.12 1.44
C SER A 230 19.94 11.11 0.54
N TRP A 231 20.68 10.25 -0.15
CA TRP A 231 20.10 9.20 -1.01
C TRP A 231 19.09 8.32 -0.27
N TYR A 232 19.41 7.94 0.97
CA TYR A 232 18.54 7.14 1.84
C TYR A 232 18.17 7.89 3.11
N ARG A 233 17.02 7.54 3.68
CA ARG A 233 16.56 7.94 5.01
C ARG A 233 15.90 6.76 5.74
N GLN A 234 15.79 6.85 7.07
CA GLN A 234 14.89 5.97 7.80
C GLN A 234 13.46 6.47 7.64
N ALA A 235 12.51 5.54 7.51
CA ALA A 235 11.10 5.87 7.63
C ALA A 235 10.84 6.65 8.93
N SER A 236 9.81 7.49 8.95
CA SER A 236 9.41 8.26 10.13
C SER A 236 8.29 7.57 10.91
N VAL A 237 8.29 6.23 10.96
CA VAL A 237 7.30 5.48 11.73
C VAL A 237 7.80 5.27 13.17
N ASN A 238 6.91 4.94 14.11
CA ASN A 238 7.30 4.85 15.51
C ASN A 238 8.36 3.75 15.74
N ALA A 239 9.57 4.15 16.18
CA ALA A 239 10.69 3.25 16.46
C ALA A 239 10.40 2.18 17.54
N MET A 240 9.30 2.31 18.30
CA MET A 240 8.89 1.31 19.28
C MET A 240 8.30 0.02 18.67
N ILE A 241 7.88 0.01 17.40
CA ILE A 241 7.12 -1.11 16.77
C ILE A 241 7.97 -1.83 15.71
N GLY A 242 9.28 -1.88 15.89
CA GLY A 242 10.19 -2.65 15.05
C GLY A 242 11.18 -1.81 14.24
N ARG A 243 11.94 -2.48 13.38
CA ARG A 243 12.99 -1.86 12.56
C ARG A 243 12.36 -0.93 11.54
N GLN A 244 12.85 0.31 11.46
CA GLN A 244 12.44 1.25 10.43
C GLN A 244 12.98 0.77 9.08
N PRO A 245 12.15 0.60 8.05
CA PRO A 245 12.66 0.33 6.71
C PRO A 245 13.49 1.51 6.21
N LEU A 246 14.50 1.21 5.38
CA LEU A 246 15.18 2.22 4.59
C LEU A 246 14.26 2.66 3.46
N GLU A 247 14.14 3.96 3.28
CA GLU A 247 13.42 4.57 2.16
C GLU A 247 14.38 5.49 1.40
N PHE A 248 14.06 5.77 0.15
CA PHE A 248 14.73 6.86 -0.56
C PHE A 248 14.53 8.17 0.20
N GLY A 249 15.55 9.02 0.19
CA GLY A 249 15.44 10.39 0.68
C GLY A 249 14.28 11.07 -0.01
N ASN A 250 13.30 11.56 0.75
CA ASN A 250 12.21 12.30 0.15
C ASN A 250 12.44 13.79 0.42
N PRO A 251 13.05 14.55 -0.51
CA PRO A 251 13.00 15.99 -0.41
C PRO A 251 11.51 16.38 -0.45
N VAL A 252 11.04 17.13 0.55
CA VAL A 252 9.61 17.45 0.80
C VAL A 252 8.85 17.97 -0.44
N VAL A 253 9.59 18.41 -1.45
CA VAL A 253 9.12 19.02 -2.69
C VAL A 253 8.85 18.00 -3.82
N ILE A 254 9.36 16.77 -3.74
CA ILE A 254 9.34 15.79 -4.83
C ILE A 254 8.43 14.62 -4.49
N ASP A 255 7.31 14.51 -5.21
CA ASP A 255 6.42 13.36 -5.07
C ASP A 255 7.02 12.11 -5.73
N GLY A 256 7.28 11.09 -4.91
CA GLY A 256 7.75 9.78 -5.38
C GLY A 256 9.19 9.79 -5.88
N ALA A 257 10.12 10.42 -5.16
CA ALA A 257 11.55 10.36 -5.47
C ALA A 257 12.05 8.89 -5.46
N GLY A 258 12.27 8.33 -6.65
CA GLY A 258 12.74 6.95 -6.83
C GLY A 258 14.21 6.86 -7.20
N GLU A 259 14.63 5.67 -7.60
CA GLU A 259 16.04 5.37 -7.95
C GLU A 259 16.54 6.26 -9.10
N ASN A 260 15.77 6.40 -10.18
CA ASN A 260 16.15 7.23 -11.34
C ASN A 260 16.35 8.71 -10.95
N PHE A 261 15.51 9.20 -10.03
CA PHE A 261 15.64 10.55 -9.49
C PHE A 261 16.96 10.70 -8.74
N MET A 262 17.23 9.76 -7.83
CA MET A 262 18.45 9.77 -7.01
C MET A 262 19.72 9.64 -7.85
N GLU A 263 19.74 8.72 -8.81
CA GLU A 263 20.88 8.54 -9.72
C GLU A 263 21.16 9.79 -10.53
N THR A 264 20.12 10.46 -11.02
CA THR A 264 20.29 11.72 -11.76
C THR A 264 20.86 12.80 -10.84
N VAL A 265 20.26 13.00 -9.67
CA VAL A 265 20.59 14.10 -8.76
C VAL A 265 21.93 13.93 -8.05
N PHE A 266 22.38 12.71 -7.75
CA PHE A 266 23.61 12.44 -7.01
C PHE A 266 24.78 11.96 -7.89
N ASN A 267 24.52 11.19 -8.96
CA ASN A 267 25.59 10.61 -9.78
C ASN A 267 25.76 11.32 -11.13
N THR A 268 24.67 11.79 -11.74
CA THR A 268 24.73 12.35 -13.09
C THR A 268 25.04 13.85 -13.09
N LEU A 269 24.32 14.64 -12.30
CA LEU A 269 24.48 16.10 -12.28
C LEU A 269 25.67 16.51 -11.40
N GLY A 270 26.28 17.66 -11.68
CA GLY A 270 27.28 18.32 -10.82
C GLY A 270 26.71 19.53 -10.07
N ASP A 271 27.52 20.15 -9.21
CA ASP A 271 27.17 21.40 -8.53
C ASP A 271 26.88 22.52 -9.55
N GLY A 272 25.72 23.16 -9.40
CA GLY A 272 25.18 24.17 -10.31
C GLY A 272 24.54 23.63 -11.58
N GLU A 273 24.64 22.32 -11.86
CA GLU A 273 24.11 21.72 -13.08
C GLU A 273 22.60 21.51 -13.01
N THR A 274 21.94 21.70 -14.16
CA THR A 274 20.50 21.49 -14.34
C THR A 274 20.23 20.29 -15.23
N GLY A 275 19.33 19.41 -14.82
CA GLY A 275 18.93 18.21 -15.54
C GLY A 275 17.44 17.92 -15.46
N VAL A 276 17.05 16.80 -16.07
CA VAL A 276 15.67 16.32 -16.11
C VAL A 276 15.63 14.91 -15.58
N THR A 277 14.66 14.62 -14.71
CA THR A 277 14.47 13.27 -14.20
C THR A 277 12.99 12.99 -13.88
N PRO A 278 12.48 11.79 -14.21
CA PRO A 278 11.15 11.37 -13.79
C PRO A 278 11.13 11.02 -12.29
N ASN A 279 9.95 11.04 -11.69
CA ASN A 279 9.72 10.31 -10.45
C ASN A 279 9.62 8.79 -10.69
N ASP A 280 9.46 8.03 -9.62
CA ASP A 280 9.56 6.56 -9.65
C ASP A 280 8.60 5.90 -10.66
N ASP A 281 7.35 6.36 -10.73
CA ASP A 281 6.33 5.84 -11.65
C ASP A 281 6.23 6.64 -12.97
N ALA A 282 7.14 7.58 -13.20
CA ALA A 282 7.14 8.53 -14.31
C ALA A 282 5.80 9.25 -14.53
N SER A 283 5.00 9.45 -13.47
CA SER A 283 3.82 10.32 -13.53
C SER A 283 4.20 11.79 -13.67
N ILE A 284 5.34 12.19 -13.11
CA ILE A 284 5.84 13.57 -13.08
C ILE A 284 7.28 13.59 -13.59
N ILE A 285 7.56 14.55 -14.48
CA ILE A 285 8.93 14.82 -14.97
C ILE A 285 9.41 16.11 -14.33
N TYR A 286 10.46 16.04 -13.53
CA TYR A 286 11.04 17.17 -12.83
C TYR A 286 12.23 17.76 -13.62
N VAL A 287 12.34 19.09 -13.58
CA VAL A 287 13.56 19.82 -13.92
C VAL A 287 14.26 20.16 -12.61
N VAL A 288 15.48 19.66 -12.43
CA VAL A 288 16.21 19.76 -11.17
C VAL A 288 17.52 20.47 -11.39
N ARG A 289 17.92 21.31 -10.42
CA ARG A 289 19.24 21.94 -10.37
C ARG A 289 19.90 21.61 -9.04
N VAL A 290 21.14 21.15 -9.08
CA VAL A 290 21.90 20.88 -7.86
C VAL A 290 22.52 22.19 -7.39
N ASN A 291 22.04 22.76 -6.29
CA ASN A 291 22.58 24.03 -5.79
C ASN A 291 24.00 23.84 -5.22
N SER A 292 24.18 22.85 -4.36
CA SER A 292 25.49 22.49 -3.80
C SER A 292 25.47 21.07 -3.25
N ARG A 293 26.65 20.46 -3.14
CA ARG A 293 26.84 19.17 -2.47
C ARG A 293 27.78 19.30 -1.29
N ARG A 294 27.45 18.59 -0.21
CA ARG A 294 28.40 18.34 0.87
C ARG A 294 29.06 16.99 0.61
N PRO A 295 30.37 16.94 0.29
CA PRO A 295 31.04 15.67 0.12
C PRO A 295 30.99 14.88 1.43
N ALA A 296 30.66 13.60 1.33
CA ALA A 296 30.82 12.68 2.44
C ALA A 296 32.32 12.40 2.64
N THR A 297 33.02 13.29 3.34
CA THR A 297 34.39 12.97 3.80
C THR A 297 34.32 11.78 4.76
N ARG A 298 35.40 11.01 4.87
CA ARG A 298 35.41 9.85 5.79
C ARG A 298 35.06 10.27 7.22
N GLU A 299 35.57 11.41 7.65
CA GLU A 299 35.34 11.98 8.98
C GLU A 299 33.90 12.48 9.13
N ALA A 300 33.33 13.14 8.11
CA ALA A 300 31.93 13.55 8.09
C ALA A 300 30.98 12.35 8.03
N PHE A 301 31.34 11.31 7.30
CA PHE A 301 30.61 10.05 7.21
C PHE A 301 30.60 9.35 8.57
N GLN A 302 31.75 9.21 9.22
CA GLN A 302 31.88 8.60 10.56
C GLN A 302 31.20 9.40 11.68
N SER A 303 31.09 10.73 11.53
CA SER A 303 30.45 11.62 12.51
C SER A 303 28.99 11.95 12.19
N ALA A 304 28.51 11.58 11.00
CA ALA A 304 27.11 11.72 10.67
C ALA A 304 26.27 10.82 11.61
N PRO A 305 25.03 11.22 11.95
CA PRO A 305 24.08 10.38 12.71
C PRO A 305 23.76 9.02 12.04
N LEU A 306 24.36 8.78 10.87
CA LEU A 306 24.28 7.61 10.02
C LEU A 306 24.99 6.37 10.56
N PHE A 307 25.77 6.44 11.66
CA PHE A 307 26.58 5.31 12.17
C PHE A 307 26.31 4.79 13.57
N ASP A 308 25.51 5.47 14.38
CA ASP A 308 24.83 4.94 15.57
C ASP A 308 24.27 6.15 16.30
N THR A 309 22.96 6.16 16.55
CA THR A 309 22.40 7.15 17.48
C THR A 309 22.28 6.47 18.83
N GLN A 310 23.22 6.74 19.74
CA GLN A 310 23.03 6.38 21.15
C GLN A 310 21.98 7.33 21.73
N ILE A 311 20.78 6.80 21.97
CA ILE A 311 19.77 7.48 22.77
C ILE A 311 19.73 6.76 24.12
N ALA A 312 20.29 7.41 25.14
CA ALA A 312 20.51 6.82 26.46
C ALA A 312 21.33 5.51 26.39
N ASN A 313 20.82 4.39 26.91
CA ASN A 313 21.50 3.07 26.93
C ASN A 313 21.18 2.20 25.72
N PHE A 314 20.50 2.72 24.69
CA PHE A 314 20.13 1.96 23.50
C PHE A 314 20.94 2.43 22.29
N THR A 315 21.59 1.48 21.63
CA THR A 315 22.20 1.69 20.31
C THR A 315 21.12 1.48 19.25
N ILE A 316 20.72 2.55 18.56
CA ILE A 316 19.86 2.43 17.39
C ILE A 316 20.77 2.14 16.20
N PRO A 317 20.71 0.92 15.61
CA PRO A 317 21.59 0.54 14.53
C PRO A 317 21.40 1.47 13.34
N SER A 318 22.51 1.72 12.69
CA SER A 318 22.63 2.74 11.66
C SER A 318 22.04 2.30 10.31
N GLN A 319 21.74 3.28 9.44
CA GLN A 319 21.22 3.03 8.08
C GLN A 319 22.12 2.08 7.27
N TYR A 320 23.44 2.26 7.39
CA TYR A 320 24.43 1.45 6.71
C TYR A 320 24.72 0.13 7.42
N GLN A 321 24.45 0.06 8.73
CA GLN A 321 24.58 -1.18 9.47
C GLN A 321 23.56 -2.22 9.00
N GLU A 322 22.36 -1.83 8.59
CA GLU A 322 21.40 -2.77 7.99
C GLU A 322 21.89 -3.30 6.63
N ILE A 323 22.40 -2.43 5.75
CA ILE A 323 23.01 -2.86 4.47
C ILE A 323 24.20 -3.78 4.73
N ALA A 324 25.07 -3.42 5.69
CA ALA A 324 26.20 -4.24 6.10
C ALA A 324 25.73 -5.59 6.69
N ASN A 325 24.69 -5.60 7.52
CA ASN A 325 24.13 -6.81 8.11
C ASN A 325 23.52 -7.73 7.04
N GLN A 326 22.84 -7.19 6.04
CA GLN A 326 22.35 -7.94 4.88
C GLN A 326 23.51 -8.54 4.09
N GLY A 327 24.57 -7.74 3.84
CA GLY A 327 25.80 -8.21 3.21
C GLY A 327 26.49 -9.32 4.01
N VAL A 328 26.56 -9.18 5.34
CA VAL A 328 27.12 -10.19 6.25
C VAL A 328 26.29 -11.46 6.24
N ARG A 329 24.95 -11.38 6.25
CA ARG A 329 24.09 -12.56 6.12
C ARG A 329 24.31 -13.29 4.80
N ARG A 330 24.34 -12.58 3.68
CA ARG A 330 24.63 -13.17 2.36
C ARG A 330 26.01 -13.82 2.34
N MET A 331 27.01 -13.15 2.88
CA MET A 331 28.37 -13.69 2.98
C MET A 331 28.40 -14.96 3.85
N LEU A 332 27.71 -14.99 4.99
CA LEU A 332 27.65 -16.16 5.87
C LEU A 332 26.96 -17.35 5.19
N ILE A 333 25.83 -17.12 4.52
CA ILE A 333 25.13 -18.15 3.73
C ILE A 333 26.04 -18.69 2.63
N GLU A 334 26.72 -17.81 1.90
CA GLU A 334 27.61 -18.22 0.82
C GLU A 334 28.84 -18.97 1.35
N GLN A 335 29.40 -18.53 2.47
CA GLN A 335 30.49 -19.22 3.16
C GLN A 335 30.05 -20.61 3.63
N GLU A 336 28.85 -20.74 4.18
CA GLU A 336 28.28 -22.03 4.58
C GLU A 336 28.08 -22.94 3.37
N ARG A 337 27.48 -22.44 2.28
CA ARG A 337 27.35 -23.18 1.01
C ARG A 337 28.71 -23.62 0.47
N GLN A 338 29.72 -22.75 0.52
CA GLN A 338 31.09 -23.11 0.13
C GLN A 338 31.68 -24.22 0.99
N LEU A 339 31.48 -24.19 2.31
CA LEU A 339 31.91 -25.27 3.20
C LEU A 339 31.16 -26.56 2.90
N GLN A 340 29.83 -26.51 2.71
CA GLN A 340 29.02 -27.65 2.33
C GLN A 340 29.49 -28.29 1.01
N ARG A 341 29.77 -27.47 -0.03
CA ARG A 341 30.36 -27.94 -1.30
C ARG A 341 31.74 -28.58 -1.09
N ARG A 342 32.60 -27.92 -0.31
CA ARG A 342 33.97 -28.40 -0.05
C ARG A 342 33.98 -29.77 0.64
N TYR A 343 33.09 -29.97 1.59
CA TYR A 343 33.00 -31.21 2.38
C TYR A 343 31.96 -32.20 1.85
N LYS A 344 31.26 -31.89 0.75
CA LYS A 344 30.21 -32.71 0.14
C LYS A 344 29.16 -33.17 1.16
N LEU A 345 28.74 -32.23 2.01
CA LEU A 345 27.74 -32.50 3.05
C LEU A 345 26.40 -32.83 2.41
N LYS A 346 25.74 -33.89 2.90
CA LYS A 346 24.38 -34.27 2.49
C LYS A 346 23.52 -34.35 3.74
N TYR A 347 22.34 -33.74 3.69
CA TYR A 347 21.40 -33.72 4.81
C TYR A 347 20.31 -34.74 4.56
N ARG A 348 19.89 -35.43 5.62
CA ARG A 348 18.75 -36.36 5.52
C ARG A 348 17.46 -35.59 5.78
N ASN A 349 16.56 -35.56 4.81
CA ASN A 349 15.24 -34.99 4.99
C ASN A 349 14.49 -35.79 6.08
N PRO A 350 14.01 -35.17 7.16
CA PRO A 350 13.36 -35.89 8.26
C PRO A 350 11.98 -36.46 7.87
N MET A 351 11.33 -35.91 6.85
CA MET A 351 9.99 -36.31 6.40
C MET A 351 10.03 -37.42 5.35
N THR A 352 10.92 -37.32 4.36
CA THR A 352 11.02 -38.31 3.27
C THR A 352 12.13 -39.35 3.50
N GLY A 353 13.12 -39.02 4.33
CA GLY A 353 14.29 -39.86 4.59
C GLY A 353 15.40 -39.77 3.53
N ASP A 354 15.18 -39.02 2.45
CA ASP A 354 16.11 -38.86 1.33
C ASP A 354 17.29 -37.94 1.67
N LEU A 355 18.41 -38.12 0.96
CA LEU A 355 19.58 -37.26 1.10
C LEU A 355 19.49 -36.07 0.15
N VAL A 356 19.45 -34.87 0.70
CA VAL A 356 19.37 -33.60 -0.01
C VAL A 356 20.72 -32.89 0.02
N ASP A 357 21.10 -32.29 -1.11
CA ASP A 357 22.26 -31.42 -1.25
C ASP A 357 21.81 -29.96 -1.27
N LEU A 358 21.83 -29.33 -0.09
CA LEU A 358 21.41 -27.94 0.09
C LEU A 358 22.36 -26.92 -0.54
N ALA A 359 23.56 -27.35 -0.95
CA ALA A 359 24.54 -26.43 -1.50
C ALA A 359 24.31 -26.09 -2.98
N ASN A 360 23.41 -26.85 -3.63
CA ASN A 360 23.01 -26.71 -5.03
C ASN A 360 21.48 -26.54 -5.21
N ALA A 361 20.72 -26.46 -4.12
CA ALA A 361 19.29 -26.17 -4.18
C ALA A 361 19.07 -24.72 -4.62
N ASN A 362 18.17 -24.49 -5.58
CA ASN A 362 17.78 -23.14 -5.96
C ASN A 362 17.07 -22.46 -4.79
N GLU A 363 17.10 -21.12 -4.72
CA GLU A 363 16.47 -20.38 -3.60
C GLU A 363 14.98 -20.67 -3.45
N GLU A 364 14.28 -21.10 -4.51
CA GLU A 364 12.88 -21.57 -4.45
C GLU A 364 12.71 -22.93 -3.77
N ASP A 365 13.70 -23.82 -3.79
CA ASP A 365 13.60 -25.18 -3.22
C ASP A 365 13.96 -25.21 -1.71
N ALA A 366 14.41 -24.09 -1.15
CA ALA A 366 14.88 -23.98 0.23
C ALA A 366 13.82 -23.39 1.20
N GLU A 367 12.69 -22.92 0.67
CA GLU A 367 11.58 -22.36 1.46
C GLU A 367 10.40 -23.33 1.67
N GLU A 368 10.41 -24.51 1.04
CA GLU A 368 9.54 -25.66 1.36
C GLU A 368 10.22 -26.64 2.34
#